data_AF-A0AAV4F1L1-F1
#
_entry.id   AF-A0AAV4F1L1-F1
#
_cell.length_a   1.000
_cell.length_b   1.000
_cell.length_c   1.000
_cell.angle_alpha   90.00
_cell.angle_beta   90.00
_cell.angle_gamma   90.00
#
_symmetry.space_group_name_H-M   'P 1'
#
loop_
_entity.id
_entity.type
_entity.pdbx_description
1 polymer ?
#
loop_
_entity_poly.entity_id
_entity_poly.type
_entity_poly.pdbx_seq_one_letter_code
_entity_poly.pdbx_strand_id
1 'polypeptide(L)'
;MNLVVLVHLLVNFYHSLPERESFSVQTSISRAQLEDFLPSPLILSSNSNSHNNYAPSGVVGSLNPCQEKRIVFIFVGGIRVVKNPLFLVSAFQEWHQKDPRVIYLMVGPRLEKKFSCDVFEPAVVRSPGVLYVPGLPISDVHSLVTHSTALVNTSESEGMCLALLEAMQLGTPVLARDVPGNRAIVHDMHTGLLFDSPENFLEKAMLLLETPQLRASITTEAKTYVEKHHNINSEKQEYLQLLEECLHDFHRDRQ
;
A
#
# COMPACT_ATOMS: atom_id res chain seq x y z
N MET A 1 12.05 8.52 14.83
CA MET A 1 10.95 9.21 14.11
C MET A 1 11.43 9.43 12.69
N ASN A 2 10.97 8.60 11.75
CA ASN A 2 11.48 8.56 10.37
C ASN A 2 11.05 9.81 9.57
N LEU A 3 11.88 10.27 8.63
CA LEU A 3 11.55 11.44 7.77
C LEU A 3 10.30 11.18 6.92
N VAL A 4 10.04 9.92 6.56
CA VAL A 4 8.77 9.46 5.97
C VAL A 4 7.58 9.80 6.87
N VAL A 5 7.71 9.61 8.19
CA VAL A 5 6.70 10.00 9.19
C VAL A 5 6.59 11.52 9.32
N LEU A 6 7.69 12.26 9.17
CA LEU A 6 7.68 13.72 9.23
C LEU A 6 7.01 14.35 8.00
N VAL A 7 7.25 13.81 6.81
CA VAL A 7 6.56 14.21 5.56
C VAL A 7 5.09 13.78 5.62
N HIS A 8 4.78 12.59 6.18
CA HIS A 8 3.41 12.15 6.43
C HIS A 8 2.67 13.06 7.43
N LEU A 9 3.35 13.52 8.49
CA LEU A 9 2.78 14.46 9.46
C LEU A 9 2.51 15.83 8.83
N LEU A 10 3.40 16.31 7.96
CA LEU A 10 3.23 17.58 7.25
C LEU A 10 2.12 17.53 6.19
N VAL A 11 1.97 16.41 5.47
CA VAL A 11 0.87 16.21 4.50
C VAL A 11 -0.47 15.98 5.20
N ASN A 12 -0.50 15.22 6.31
CA ASN A 12 -1.73 14.97 7.08
C ASN A 12 -2.21 16.20 7.87
N PHE A 13 -1.32 17.11 8.28
CA PHE A 13 -1.73 18.37 8.91
C PHE A 13 -2.55 19.25 7.94
N TYR A 14 -2.24 19.21 6.64
CA TYR A 14 -2.98 19.94 5.60
C TYR A 14 -4.38 19.37 5.30
N HIS A 15 -4.61 18.07 5.57
CA HIS A 15 -5.91 17.40 5.39
C HIS A 15 -6.83 17.45 6.62
N SER A 16 -6.43 18.15 7.69
CA SER A 16 -7.20 18.26 8.95
C SER A 16 -8.35 19.28 8.92
N LEU A 17 -8.75 19.78 7.75
CA LEU A 17 -9.91 20.66 7.60
C LEU A 17 -11.22 19.84 7.63
N PRO A 18 -12.23 20.25 8.41
CA PRO A 18 -13.42 19.44 8.62
C PRO A 18 -14.46 19.71 7.52
N GLU A 19 -14.79 18.70 6.72
CA GLU A 19 -16.08 18.66 6.02
C GLU A 19 -16.81 17.34 6.31
N ARG A 20 -18.01 17.51 6.85
CA ARG A 20 -18.98 16.46 7.19
C ARG A 20 -19.70 16.02 5.92
N GLU A 21 -19.96 14.73 5.78
CA GLU A 21 -21.33 14.19 5.61
C GLU A 21 -21.32 12.66 5.55
N SER A 22 -22.33 12.08 6.18
CA SER A 22 -22.61 10.66 6.35
C SER A 22 -23.09 10.00 5.04
N PHE A 23 -22.46 8.88 4.67
CA PHE A 23 -22.95 7.98 3.62
C PHE A 23 -23.01 6.56 4.17
N SER A 24 -24.18 5.93 4.10
CA SER A 24 -24.41 4.54 4.48
C SER A 24 -24.36 3.65 3.24
N VAL A 25 -23.38 2.73 3.17
CA VAL A 25 -23.38 1.60 2.24
C VAL A 25 -23.13 0.33 3.05
N GLN A 26 -24.12 -0.57 3.06
CA GLN A 26 -24.07 -1.87 3.71
C GLN A 26 -23.37 -2.89 2.82
N THR A 27 -22.16 -3.30 3.22
CA THR A 27 -21.69 -4.69 3.16
C THR A 27 -20.66 -4.84 4.26
N SER A 28 -21.05 -5.45 5.37
CA SER A 28 -20.22 -5.60 6.57
C SER A 28 -19.62 -7.00 6.62
N ILE A 29 -18.35 -7.14 6.22
CA ILE A 29 -17.51 -8.25 6.69
C ILE A 29 -17.28 -7.98 8.18
N SER A 30 -17.60 -8.96 9.04
CA SER A 30 -17.52 -8.80 10.49
C SER A 30 -16.07 -8.69 10.97
N ARG A 31 -15.85 -8.03 12.11
CA ARG A 31 -14.53 -7.93 12.76
C ARG A 31 -13.84 -9.30 12.95
N ALA A 32 -14.62 -10.33 13.25
CA ALA A 32 -14.11 -11.71 13.38
C ALA A 32 -13.54 -12.24 12.05
N GLN A 33 -14.16 -11.90 10.92
CA GLN A 33 -13.63 -12.27 9.61
C GLN A 33 -12.32 -11.51 9.29
N LEU A 34 -12.17 -10.26 9.74
CA LEU A 34 -10.89 -9.53 9.67
C LEU A 34 -9.80 -10.14 10.55
N GLU A 35 -10.16 -10.64 11.72
CA GLU A 35 -9.23 -11.30 12.66
C GLU A 35 -8.66 -12.61 12.09
N ASP A 36 -9.34 -13.25 11.13
CA ASP A 36 -8.78 -14.37 10.34
C ASP A 36 -7.74 -13.91 9.28
N PHE A 37 -7.75 -12.63 8.86
CA PHE A 37 -6.78 -12.05 7.91
C PHE A 37 -5.60 -11.35 8.59
N LEU A 38 -5.80 -10.90 9.83
CA LEU A 38 -4.80 -10.22 10.63
C LEU A 38 -4.07 -11.26 11.49
N PRO A 39 -2.73 -11.33 11.45
CA PRO A 39 -1.99 -12.21 12.35
C PRO A 39 -2.39 -11.93 13.80
N SER A 40 -2.81 -12.97 14.52
CA SER A 40 -3.18 -12.83 15.93
C SER A 40 -1.94 -12.55 16.81
N PRO A 41 -2.03 -11.66 17.83
CA PRO A 41 -3.07 -10.66 18.09
C PRO A 41 -2.56 -9.26 17.75
N LEU A 42 -2.96 -8.75 16.58
CA LEU A 42 -3.18 -7.30 16.43
C LEU A 42 -4.44 -6.95 17.23
N ILE A 43 -4.24 -6.55 18.49
CA ILE A 43 -5.31 -5.97 19.29
C ILE A 43 -5.69 -4.64 18.62
N LEU A 44 -6.75 -4.65 17.81
CA LEU A 44 -7.50 -3.43 17.49
C LEU A 44 -8.05 -2.92 18.82
N SER A 45 -7.26 -2.08 19.50
CA SER A 45 -7.55 -1.58 20.84
C SER A 45 -8.98 -1.06 20.88
N SER A 46 -9.80 -1.75 21.66
CA SER A 46 -11.12 -1.29 22.04
C SER A 46 -10.94 -0.14 23.02
N ASN A 47 -10.54 1.04 22.55
CA ASN A 47 -10.76 2.25 23.31
C ASN A 47 -12.19 2.71 23.03
N SER A 48 -13.10 2.12 23.81
CA SER A 48 -14.30 2.77 24.27
C SER A 48 -13.90 4.00 25.09
N ASN A 49 -13.54 5.08 24.40
CA ASN A 49 -13.64 6.42 24.96
C ASN A 49 -14.32 7.30 23.93
N SER A 50 -15.57 7.62 24.24
CA SER A 50 -16.32 8.74 23.73
C SER A 50 -15.41 9.93 23.44
N HIS A 51 -15.50 10.45 22.22
CA HIS A 51 -14.77 11.60 21.64
C HIS A 51 -13.61 11.27 20.67
N ASN A 52 -13.84 10.38 19.69
CA ASN A 52 -13.22 10.53 18.37
C ASN A 52 -14.04 9.78 17.30
N ASN A 53 -14.55 10.46 16.28
CA ASN A 53 -15.48 9.92 15.26
C ASN A 53 -14.81 9.06 14.17
N TYR A 54 -13.70 8.40 14.46
CA TYR A 54 -13.02 7.48 13.51
C TYR A 54 -13.46 6.04 13.76
N ALA A 55 -14.74 5.73 13.53
CA ALA A 55 -15.16 4.35 13.33
C ALA A 55 -14.86 3.98 11.87
N PRO A 56 -14.13 2.88 11.58
CA PRO A 56 -13.89 2.47 10.21
C PRO A 56 -15.24 2.11 9.59
N SER A 57 -15.68 2.90 8.62
CA SER A 57 -16.85 2.59 7.82
C SER A 57 -16.53 1.37 6.96
N GLY A 58 -16.74 0.17 7.51
CA GLY A 58 -16.87 -1.13 6.83
C GLY A 58 -15.70 -1.60 5.95
N VAL A 59 -15.28 -2.85 6.13
CA VAL A 59 -14.54 -3.55 5.06
C VAL A 59 -15.51 -3.81 3.92
N VAL A 60 -15.11 -3.50 2.69
CA VAL A 60 -15.93 -3.71 1.49
C VAL A 60 -15.34 -4.85 0.68
N GLY A 61 -16.16 -5.81 0.26
CA GLY A 61 -15.74 -6.95 -0.56
C GLY A 61 -16.49 -8.23 -0.21
N SER A 62 -16.15 -9.32 -0.91
CA SER A 62 -16.74 -10.64 -0.67
C SER A 62 -15.67 -11.72 -0.80
N LEU A 63 -15.80 -12.78 0.00
CA LEU A 63 -14.83 -13.86 0.08
C LEU A 63 -15.51 -15.22 0.09
N ASN A 64 -14.87 -16.16 -0.59
CA ASN A 64 -15.21 -17.56 -0.42
C ASN A 64 -14.56 -18.13 0.87
N PRO A 65 -15.26 -19.01 1.61
CA PRO A 65 -14.67 -19.72 2.74
C PRO A 65 -13.42 -20.48 2.32
N CYS A 66 -12.38 -20.46 3.16
CA CYS A 66 -11.15 -21.19 2.92
C CYS A 66 -10.55 -21.61 4.27
N GLN A 67 -10.12 -22.87 4.38
CA GLN A 67 -9.50 -23.43 5.59
C GLN A 67 -7.97 -23.37 5.54
N GLU A 68 -7.40 -23.00 4.40
CA GLU A 68 -5.96 -22.91 4.18
C GLU A 68 -5.45 -21.48 4.39
N LYS A 69 -4.13 -21.36 4.57
CA LYS A 69 -3.46 -20.07 4.69
C LYS A 69 -3.70 -19.25 3.41
N ARG A 70 -4.20 -18.03 3.58
CA ARG A 70 -4.45 -17.09 2.47
C ARG A 70 -3.14 -16.59 1.87
N ILE A 71 -3.19 -16.30 0.57
CA ILE A 71 -2.14 -15.66 -0.23
C ILE A 71 -2.61 -14.21 -0.46
N VAL A 72 -1.98 -13.25 0.19
CA VAL A 72 -2.48 -11.87 0.24
C VAL A 72 -1.56 -10.95 -0.54
N PHE A 73 -2.09 -10.35 -1.59
CA PHE A 73 -1.44 -9.23 -2.29
C PHE A 73 -2.06 -7.94 -1.78
N ILE A 74 -1.22 -7.01 -1.31
CA ILE A 74 -1.69 -5.78 -0.67
C ILE A 74 -1.37 -4.55 -1.50
N PHE A 75 -2.37 -3.71 -1.73
CA PHE A 75 -2.22 -2.34 -2.23
C PHE A 75 -2.35 -1.38 -1.04
N VAL A 76 -1.39 -0.46 -0.87
CA VAL A 76 -1.43 0.57 0.16
C VAL A 76 -1.35 1.95 -0.48
N GLY A 77 -2.38 2.76 -0.30
CA GLY A 77 -2.42 4.12 -0.83
C GLY A 77 -3.83 4.70 -0.92
N GLY A 78 -3.90 6.01 -1.14
CA GLY A 78 -5.19 6.68 -1.37
C GLY A 78 -5.88 6.17 -2.64
N ILE A 79 -7.18 5.91 -2.54
CA ILE A 79 -8.01 5.48 -3.67
C ILE A 79 -8.23 6.68 -4.60
N ARG A 80 -7.55 6.63 -5.75
CA ARG A 80 -7.42 7.70 -6.74
C ARG A 80 -7.28 7.12 -8.14
N VAL A 81 -7.70 7.89 -9.15
CA VAL A 81 -7.57 7.47 -10.57
C VAL A 81 -6.11 7.19 -10.93
N VAL A 82 -5.18 8.07 -10.56
CA VAL A 82 -3.74 7.93 -10.90
C VAL A 82 -3.09 6.67 -10.31
N LYS A 83 -3.59 6.19 -9.16
CA LYS A 83 -3.11 4.96 -8.52
C LYS A 83 -3.70 3.70 -9.14
N ASN A 84 -4.76 3.88 -9.94
CA ASN A 84 -5.49 2.86 -10.67
C ASN A 84 -5.62 1.52 -9.90
N PRO A 85 -6.19 1.52 -8.68
CA PRO A 85 -6.30 0.30 -7.86
C PRO A 85 -7.18 -0.77 -8.51
N LEU A 86 -8.03 -0.40 -9.48
CA LEU A 86 -8.89 -1.34 -10.19
C LEU A 86 -8.16 -2.13 -11.29
N PHE A 87 -6.93 -1.78 -11.62
CA PHE A 87 -6.16 -2.37 -12.73
C PHE A 87 -6.10 -3.90 -12.68
N LEU A 88 -6.02 -4.49 -11.49
CA LEU A 88 -5.88 -5.93 -11.29
C LEU A 88 -7.17 -6.62 -10.79
N VAL A 89 -8.28 -5.90 -10.64
CA VAL A 89 -9.50 -6.44 -10.01
C VAL A 89 -10.04 -7.65 -10.77
N SER A 90 -10.13 -7.59 -12.10
CA SER A 90 -10.58 -8.72 -12.93
C SER A 90 -9.63 -9.92 -12.82
N ALA A 91 -8.32 -9.69 -12.88
CA ALA A 91 -7.32 -10.75 -12.77
C ALA A 91 -7.38 -11.46 -11.41
N PHE A 92 -7.53 -10.69 -10.31
CA PHE A 92 -7.69 -11.26 -8.98
C PHE A 92 -9.01 -11.98 -8.78
N GLN A 93 -10.10 -11.47 -9.37
CA GLN A 93 -11.39 -12.15 -9.33
C GLN A 93 -11.30 -13.54 -10.00
N GLU A 94 -10.70 -13.63 -11.19
CA GLU A 94 -10.50 -14.91 -11.88
C GLU A 94 -9.54 -15.83 -11.13
N TRP A 95 -8.47 -15.28 -10.56
CA TRP A 95 -7.52 -16.07 -9.77
C TRP A 95 -8.17 -16.62 -8.50
N HIS A 96 -8.94 -15.80 -7.77
CA HIS A 96 -9.66 -16.20 -6.56
C HIS A 96 -10.71 -17.28 -6.83
N GLN A 97 -11.37 -17.25 -8.00
CA GLN A 97 -12.31 -18.30 -8.39
C GLN A 97 -11.62 -19.67 -8.56
N LYS A 98 -10.37 -19.68 -9.03
CA LYS A 98 -9.56 -20.90 -9.19
C LYS A 98 -8.92 -21.33 -7.87
N ASP A 99 -8.48 -20.37 -7.06
CA ASP A 99 -7.87 -20.58 -5.75
C ASP A 99 -8.42 -19.57 -4.73
N PRO A 100 -9.40 -19.98 -3.90
CA PRO A 100 -9.97 -19.11 -2.87
C PRO A 100 -8.97 -18.56 -1.86
N ARG A 101 -7.74 -19.07 -1.79
CA ARG A 101 -6.70 -18.53 -0.91
C ARG A 101 -6.23 -17.16 -1.34
N VAL A 102 -6.30 -16.85 -2.64
CA VAL A 102 -5.75 -15.62 -3.23
C VAL A 102 -6.65 -14.43 -2.94
N ILE A 103 -6.12 -13.42 -2.26
CA ILE A 103 -6.82 -12.20 -1.88
C ILE A 103 -6.06 -10.99 -2.39
N TYR A 104 -6.80 -10.03 -2.93
CA TYR A 104 -6.31 -8.68 -3.19
C TYR A 104 -6.87 -7.71 -2.16
N LEU A 105 -6.01 -7.22 -1.26
CA LEU A 105 -6.38 -6.33 -0.17
C LEU A 105 -5.94 -4.90 -0.49
N MET A 106 -6.89 -3.97 -0.57
CA MET A 106 -6.64 -2.55 -0.78
C MET A 106 -6.82 -1.79 0.53
N VAL A 107 -5.80 -1.03 0.95
CA VAL A 107 -5.82 -0.26 2.19
C VAL A 107 -5.53 1.21 1.90
N GLY A 108 -6.45 2.09 2.27
CA GLY A 108 -6.23 3.53 2.27
C GLY A 108 -7.48 4.38 2.03
N PRO A 109 -7.36 5.70 2.27
CA PRO A 109 -8.51 6.61 2.25
C PRO A 109 -9.05 6.82 0.84
N ARG A 110 -10.36 7.05 0.75
CA ARG A 110 -11.02 7.55 -0.48
C ARG A 110 -10.71 9.03 -0.63
N LEU A 111 -9.87 9.38 -1.61
CA LEU A 111 -9.44 10.78 -1.80
C LEU A 111 -10.18 11.47 -2.95
N GLU A 112 -10.76 10.70 -3.89
CA GLU A 112 -11.50 11.22 -5.03
C GLU A 112 -12.95 10.70 -4.96
N LYS A 113 -13.88 11.53 -4.45
CA LYS A 113 -15.26 11.13 -4.13
C LYS A 113 -15.99 10.50 -5.33
N LYS A 114 -15.94 11.14 -6.50
CA LYS A 114 -16.62 10.67 -7.71
C LYS A 114 -16.09 9.30 -8.16
N PHE A 115 -14.77 9.17 -8.27
CA PHE A 115 -14.14 7.88 -8.61
C PHE A 115 -14.47 6.81 -7.57
N SER A 116 -14.41 7.16 -6.29
CA SER A 116 -14.62 6.20 -5.21
C SER A 116 -16.04 5.64 -5.15
N CYS A 117 -17.05 6.51 -5.28
CA CYS A 117 -18.46 6.10 -5.20
C CYS A 117 -18.98 5.51 -6.52
N ASP A 118 -18.65 6.11 -7.66
CA ASP A 118 -19.30 5.74 -8.93
C ASP A 118 -18.59 4.56 -9.62
N VAL A 119 -17.29 4.36 -9.34
CA VAL A 119 -16.45 3.41 -10.06
C VAL A 119 -15.84 2.36 -9.13
N PHE A 120 -15.10 2.81 -8.12
CA PHE A 120 -14.31 1.93 -7.26
C PHE A 120 -15.17 0.99 -6.41
N GLU A 121 -16.09 1.54 -5.62
CA GLU A 121 -16.91 0.75 -4.70
C GLU A 121 -17.80 -0.28 -5.43
N PRO A 122 -18.52 0.07 -6.52
CA PRO A 122 -19.25 -0.91 -7.30
C PRO A 122 -18.37 -2.00 -7.91
N ALA A 123 -17.13 -1.69 -8.29
CA ALA A 123 -16.20 -2.69 -8.81
C ALA A 123 -15.78 -3.67 -7.70
N VAL A 124 -15.33 -3.16 -6.55
CA VAL A 124 -14.87 -4.00 -5.42
C VAL A 124 -15.98 -4.90 -4.87
N VAL A 125 -17.20 -4.38 -4.67
CA VAL A 125 -18.32 -5.16 -4.11
C VAL A 125 -18.68 -6.37 -4.98
N ARG A 126 -18.50 -6.26 -6.30
CA ARG A 126 -18.87 -7.31 -7.26
C ARG A 126 -17.74 -8.30 -7.55
N SER A 127 -16.58 -8.15 -6.91
CA SER A 127 -15.40 -8.94 -7.20
C SER A 127 -14.99 -9.81 -6.00
N PRO A 128 -15.38 -11.10 -5.98
CA PRO A 128 -14.90 -12.06 -5.00
C PRO A 128 -13.38 -12.09 -4.93
N GLY A 129 -12.82 -12.17 -3.72
CA GLY A 129 -11.38 -12.17 -3.50
C GLY A 129 -10.74 -10.78 -3.46
N VAL A 130 -11.51 -9.71 -3.70
CA VAL A 130 -11.06 -8.32 -3.55
C VAL A 130 -11.66 -7.72 -2.28
N LEU A 131 -10.79 -7.14 -1.46
CA LEU A 131 -11.14 -6.50 -0.19
C LEU A 131 -10.65 -5.07 -0.16
N TYR A 132 -11.41 -4.20 0.49
CA TYR A 132 -11.06 -2.81 0.71
C TYR A 132 -11.23 -2.40 2.17
N VAL A 133 -10.22 -1.70 2.69
CA VAL A 133 -10.20 -1.10 4.03
C VAL A 133 -9.88 0.39 3.90
N PRO A 134 -10.76 1.30 4.36
CA PRO A 134 -10.62 2.74 4.11
C PRO A 134 -9.50 3.44 4.87
N GLY A 135 -8.86 2.77 5.82
CA GLY A 135 -7.73 3.31 6.55
C GLY A 135 -7.50 2.55 7.84
N LEU A 136 -6.23 2.46 8.24
CA LEU A 136 -5.78 1.82 9.46
C LEU A 136 -4.66 2.66 10.08
N PRO A 137 -4.42 2.53 11.40
CA PRO A 137 -3.20 3.01 12.01
C PRO A 137 -1.97 2.49 11.26
N ILE A 138 -0.92 3.30 11.17
CA ILE A 138 0.30 2.95 10.41
C ILE A 138 0.95 1.65 10.91
N SER A 139 0.91 1.38 12.21
CA SER A 139 1.39 0.12 12.81
C SER A 139 0.68 -1.11 12.22
N ASP A 140 -0.62 -0.98 11.99
CA ASP A 140 -1.48 -2.06 11.54
C ASP A 140 -1.28 -2.26 10.04
N VAL A 141 -1.10 -1.17 9.28
CA VAL A 141 -0.69 -1.22 7.87
C VAL A 141 0.66 -1.92 7.73
N HIS A 142 1.67 -1.54 8.51
CA HIS A 142 2.99 -2.19 8.46
C HIS A 142 2.92 -3.67 8.81
N SER A 143 2.13 -4.03 9.81
CA SER A 143 1.89 -5.43 10.17
C SER A 143 1.21 -6.20 9.02
N LEU A 144 0.19 -5.62 8.39
CA LEU A 144 -0.45 -6.20 7.21
C LEU A 144 0.53 -6.40 6.06
N VAL A 145 1.34 -5.39 5.75
CA VAL A 145 2.38 -5.46 4.71
C VAL A 145 3.37 -6.58 5.02
N THR A 146 3.84 -6.69 6.26
CA THR A 146 4.82 -7.70 6.69
C THR A 146 4.30 -9.13 6.52
N HIS A 147 3.00 -9.34 6.67
CA HIS A 147 2.36 -10.66 6.57
C HIS A 147 1.72 -10.94 5.20
N SER A 148 1.78 -9.98 4.29
CA SER A 148 1.32 -10.14 2.92
C SER A 148 2.35 -10.90 2.09
N THR A 149 1.88 -11.59 1.06
CA THR A 149 2.71 -12.26 0.06
C THR A 149 3.55 -11.25 -0.70
N ALA A 150 2.96 -10.12 -1.09
CA ALA A 150 3.66 -9.00 -1.71
C ALA A 150 2.84 -7.72 -1.62
N LEU A 151 3.52 -6.58 -1.64
CA LEU A 151 2.90 -5.29 -1.90
C LEU A 151 2.82 -5.05 -3.42
N VAL A 152 1.68 -4.51 -3.88
CA VAL A 152 1.38 -4.27 -5.28
C VAL A 152 1.13 -2.79 -5.53
N ASN A 153 1.91 -2.21 -6.45
CA ASN A 153 1.69 -0.86 -6.96
C ASN A 153 1.12 -0.91 -8.40
N THR A 154 -0.08 -0.35 -8.58
CA THR A 154 -0.83 -0.33 -9.84
C THR A 154 -0.88 1.04 -10.52
N SER A 155 -0.07 1.99 -10.05
CA SER A 155 -0.15 3.38 -10.47
C SER A 155 0.22 3.59 -11.94
N GLU A 156 -0.48 4.51 -12.60
CA GLU A 156 -0.18 4.96 -13.97
C GLU A 156 0.97 5.96 -14.00
N SER A 157 1.15 6.70 -12.91
CA SER A 157 2.22 7.68 -12.75
C SER A 157 2.59 7.78 -11.28
N GLU A 158 3.88 7.83 -11.00
CA GLU A 158 4.45 8.00 -9.67
C GLU A 158 5.66 8.93 -9.75
N GLY A 159 5.87 9.70 -8.69
CA GLY A 159 7.20 10.22 -8.37
C GLY A 159 8.00 9.11 -7.69
N MET A 160 8.21 9.23 -6.38
CA MET A 160 8.78 8.17 -5.57
C MET A 160 7.68 7.52 -4.73
N CYS A 161 7.41 6.23 -4.96
CA CYS A 161 6.35 5.52 -4.23
C CYS A 161 6.84 5.07 -2.85
N LEU A 162 6.41 5.78 -1.81
CA LEU A 162 6.79 5.48 -0.42
C LEU A 162 6.34 4.09 0.04
N ALA A 163 5.16 3.64 -0.39
CA ALA A 163 4.65 2.32 -0.03
C ALA A 163 5.57 1.18 -0.55
N LEU A 164 6.21 1.36 -1.71
CA LEU A 164 7.22 0.41 -2.21
C LEU A 164 8.44 0.39 -1.28
N LEU A 165 8.98 1.56 -0.94
CA LEU A 165 10.15 1.67 -0.06
C LEU A 165 9.88 1.08 1.33
N GLU A 166 8.71 1.35 1.90
CA GLU A 166 8.29 0.81 3.20
C GLU A 166 8.18 -0.73 3.16
N ALA A 167 7.55 -1.29 2.13
CA ALA A 167 7.47 -2.74 1.97
C ALA A 167 8.84 -3.39 1.80
N MET A 168 9.71 -2.80 0.97
CA MET A 168 11.09 -3.25 0.78
C MET A 168 11.87 -3.23 2.10
N GLN A 169 11.72 -2.17 2.91
CA GLN A 169 12.35 -2.08 4.23
C GLN A 169 11.82 -3.12 5.23
N LEU A 170 10.52 -3.41 5.18
CA LEU A 170 9.87 -4.43 6.01
C LEU A 170 10.19 -5.86 5.58
N GLY A 171 10.87 -6.04 4.44
CA GLY A 171 11.18 -7.37 3.91
C GLY A 171 9.97 -8.03 3.23
N THR A 172 9.04 -7.23 2.71
CA THR A 172 7.93 -7.72 1.89
C THR A 172 8.28 -7.53 0.41
N PRO A 173 8.16 -8.58 -0.43
CA PRO A 173 8.36 -8.45 -1.87
C PRO A 173 7.44 -7.39 -2.48
N VAL A 174 7.89 -6.74 -3.54
CA VAL A 174 7.10 -5.73 -4.25
C VAL A 174 6.89 -6.12 -5.72
N LEU A 175 5.65 -5.97 -6.20
CA LEU A 175 5.31 -5.96 -7.62
C LEU A 175 4.83 -4.56 -7.98
N ALA A 176 5.38 -3.95 -9.03
CA ALA A 176 5.04 -2.60 -9.41
C ALA A 176 4.83 -2.46 -10.92
N ARG A 177 3.89 -1.61 -11.33
CA ARG A 177 3.74 -1.28 -12.75
C ARG A 177 5.03 -0.67 -13.31
N ASP A 178 5.37 -1.04 -14.54
CA ASP A 178 6.54 -0.54 -15.25
C ASP A 178 6.32 0.90 -15.75
N VAL A 179 6.43 1.84 -14.82
CA VAL A 179 6.36 3.28 -15.07
C VAL A 179 7.64 3.96 -14.55
N PRO A 180 8.02 5.14 -15.08
CA PRO A 180 9.29 5.78 -14.73
C PRO A 180 9.55 5.93 -13.22
N GLY A 181 8.55 6.33 -12.43
CA GLY A 181 8.69 6.47 -10.98
C GLY A 181 8.94 5.16 -10.24
N ASN A 182 8.33 4.07 -10.69
CA ASN A 182 8.55 2.74 -10.10
C ASN A 182 9.91 2.17 -10.52
N ARG A 183 10.33 2.36 -11.78
CA ARG A 183 11.67 1.95 -12.27
C ARG A 183 12.82 2.63 -11.54
N ALA A 184 12.59 3.81 -10.98
CA ALA A 184 13.61 4.52 -10.20
C ALA A 184 13.95 3.81 -8.88
N ILE A 185 13.07 2.93 -8.38
CA ILE A 185 13.18 2.26 -7.07
C ILE A 185 13.29 0.73 -7.25
N VAL A 186 12.47 0.19 -8.14
CA VAL A 186 12.34 -1.26 -8.38
C VAL A 186 13.15 -1.63 -9.61
N HIS A 187 14.21 -2.39 -9.38
CA HIS A 187 15.02 -3.03 -10.40
C HIS A 187 14.47 -4.44 -10.60
N ASP A 188 13.90 -4.71 -11.77
CA ASP A 188 13.22 -5.98 -12.06
C ASP A 188 14.15 -7.18 -11.78
N MET A 189 13.59 -8.22 -11.16
CA MET A 189 14.29 -9.44 -10.72
C MET A 189 15.39 -9.25 -9.66
N HIS A 190 15.61 -8.02 -9.18
CA HIS A 190 16.65 -7.68 -8.21
C HIS A 190 16.08 -7.10 -6.92
N THR A 191 15.33 -6.00 -6.99
CA THR A 191 14.75 -5.36 -5.79
C THR A 191 13.22 -5.45 -5.76
N GLY A 192 12.64 -6.16 -6.73
CA GLY A 192 11.22 -6.40 -6.88
C GLY A 192 10.93 -6.90 -8.30
N LEU A 193 9.64 -6.93 -8.65
CA LEU A 193 9.19 -7.36 -9.97
C LEU A 193 8.40 -6.24 -10.65
N LEU A 194 8.77 -5.92 -11.89
CA LEU A 194 8.03 -4.98 -12.73
C LEU A 194 7.05 -5.73 -13.63
N PHE A 195 5.88 -5.13 -13.86
CA PHE A 195 4.87 -5.64 -14.79
C PHE A 195 4.18 -4.53 -15.58
N ASP A 196 3.69 -4.82 -16.78
CA ASP A 196 3.02 -3.83 -17.65
C ASP A 196 1.51 -4.09 -17.85
N SER A 197 1.08 -5.32 -17.59
CA SER A 197 -0.25 -5.85 -17.89
C SER A 197 -0.74 -6.78 -16.77
N PRO A 198 -2.06 -7.01 -16.64
CA PRO A 198 -2.59 -8.00 -15.69
C PRO A 198 -2.07 -9.42 -15.94
N GLU A 199 -1.86 -9.80 -17.19
CA GLU A 199 -1.32 -11.10 -17.58
C GLU A 199 0.14 -11.25 -17.09
N ASN A 200 0.97 -10.24 -17.36
CA ASN A 200 2.35 -10.23 -16.90
C ASN A 200 2.44 -10.12 -15.36
N PHE A 201 1.53 -9.40 -14.71
CA PHE A 201 1.40 -9.41 -13.25
C PHE A 201 1.19 -10.83 -12.73
N LEU A 202 0.26 -11.60 -13.31
CA LEU A 202 0.00 -12.98 -12.89
C LEU A 202 1.22 -13.88 -13.07
N GLU A 203 1.93 -13.77 -14.19
CA GLU A 203 3.19 -14.52 -14.42
C GLU A 203 4.23 -14.23 -13.32
N LYS A 204 4.46 -12.94 -13.02
CA LYS A 204 5.41 -12.50 -12.01
C LYS A 204 4.97 -12.90 -10.59
N ALA A 205 3.67 -12.82 -10.31
CA ALA A 205 3.10 -13.22 -9.02
C ALA A 205 3.21 -14.74 -8.80
N MET A 206 2.95 -15.55 -9.83
CA MET A 206 3.14 -17.00 -9.78
C MET A 206 4.62 -17.37 -9.61
N LEU A 207 5.51 -16.72 -10.37
CA LEU A 207 6.95 -16.91 -10.22
C LEU A 207 7.42 -16.64 -8.78
N LEU A 208 6.91 -15.57 -8.16
CA LEU A 208 7.21 -15.22 -6.77
C LEU A 208 6.70 -16.26 -5.76
N LEU A 209 5.54 -16.86 -6.02
CA LEU A 209 4.94 -17.90 -5.17
C LEU A 209 5.69 -19.23 -5.28
N GLU A 210 6.06 -19.61 -6.50
CA GLU A 210 6.65 -20.91 -6.82
C GLU A 210 8.18 -20.95 -6.59
N THR A 211 8.83 -19.80 -6.50
CA THR A 211 10.30 -19.71 -6.39
C THR A 211 10.75 -19.03 -5.07
N PRO A 212 10.81 -19.78 -3.94
CA PRO A 212 11.24 -19.24 -2.66
C PRO A 212 12.63 -18.58 -2.67
N GLN A 213 13.56 -19.11 -3.48
CA GLN A 213 14.92 -18.58 -3.62
C GLN A 213 14.92 -17.19 -4.24
N LEU A 214 14.13 -16.99 -5.31
CA LEU A 214 13.94 -15.69 -5.92
C LEU A 214 13.36 -14.72 -4.90
N ARG A 215 12.28 -15.11 -4.22
CA ARG A 215 11.64 -14.27 -3.19
C ARG A 215 12.63 -13.83 -2.11
N ALA A 216 13.46 -14.75 -1.62
CA ALA A 216 14.47 -14.44 -0.61
C ALA A 216 15.56 -13.49 -1.15
N SER A 217 16.04 -13.72 -2.38
CA SER A 217 17.04 -12.85 -3.03
C SER A 217 16.51 -11.43 -3.20
N ILE A 218 15.35 -11.28 -3.85
CA ILE A 218 14.83 -9.96 -4.17
C ILE A 218 14.49 -9.16 -2.92
N THR A 219 14.01 -9.82 -1.87
CA THR A 219 13.67 -9.17 -0.60
C THR A 219 14.93 -8.67 0.11
N THR A 220 15.99 -9.47 0.09
CA THR A 220 17.27 -9.11 0.70
C THR A 220 17.91 -7.94 -0.04
N GLU A 221 17.99 -8.03 -1.38
CA GLU A 221 18.51 -6.98 -2.25
C GLU A 221 17.70 -5.69 -2.14
N ALA A 222 16.37 -5.78 -2.11
CA ALA A 222 15.47 -4.64 -1.89
C ALA A 222 15.75 -3.92 -0.58
N LYS A 223 15.87 -4.67 0.52
CA LYS A 223 16.13 -4.10 1.83
C LYS A 223 17.50 -3.40 1.87
N THR A 224 18.54 -4.05 1.35
CA THR A 224 19.88 -3.46 1.23
C THR A 224 19.88 -2.20 0.37
N TYR A 225 19.12 -2.20 -0.74
CA TYR A 225 18.98 -1.03 -1.59
C TYR A 225 18.38 0.15 -0.82
N VAL A 226 17.27 -0.06 -0.10
CA VAL A 226 16.62 1.00 0.70
C VAL A 226 17.55 1.51 1.81
N GLU A 227 18.23 0.61 2.53
CA GLU A 227 19.18 0.98 3.59
C GLU A 227 20.37 1.82 3.11
N LYS A 228 20.77 1.63 1.84
CA LYS A 228 21.91 2.33 1.24
C LYS A 228 21.51 3.64 0.56
N HIS A 229 20.40 3.66 -0.17
CA HIS A 229 20.03 4.75 -1.07
C HIS A 229 18.91 5.65 -0.52
N HIS A 230 18.13 5.16 0.44
CA HIS A 230 16.98 5.86 1.03
C HIS A 230 17.11 5.92 2.55
N ASN A 231 18.35 6.03 3.03
CA ASN A 231 18.63 6.17 4.45
C ASN A 231 18.28 7.58 4.91
N ILE A 232 17.40 7.67 5.90
CA ILE A 232 16.94 8.94 6.48
C ILE A 232 18.07 9.82 7.00
N ASN A 233 19.13 9.23 7.56
CA ASN A 233 20.25 10.03 8.06
C ASN A 233 21.00 10.68 6.91
N SER A 234 21.17 9.96 5.81
CA SER A 234 21.81 10.45 4.59
C SER A 234 20.93 11.50 3.90
N GLU A 235 19.64 11.22 3.68
CA GLU A 235 18.69 12.16 3.06
C GLU A 235 18.60 13.46 3.86
N LYS A 236 18.51 13.38 5.20
CA LYS A 236 18.46 14.57 6.05
C LYS A 236 19.73 15.41 5.96
N GLN A 237 20.91 14.78 5.88
CA GLN A 237 22.18 15.50 5.75
C GLN A 237 22.29 16.21 4.40
N GLU A 238 21.87 15.55 3.31
CA GLU A 238 21.85 16.17 1.98
C GLU A 238 20.91 17.38 1.93
N TYR A 239 19.69 17.28 2.49
CA TYR A 239 18.78 18.43 2.56
C TYR A 239 19.34 19.58 3.39
N LEU A 240 19.99 19.30 4.53
CA LEU A 240 20.61 20.34 5.35
C LEU A 240 21.75 21.03 4.60
N GLN A 241 22.59 20.27 3.91
CA GLN A 241 23.68 20.82 3.11
C GLN A 241 23.14 21.72 1.98
N LEU A 242 22.10 21.30 1.27
CA LEU A 242 21.48 22.08 0.20
C LEU A 242 20.87 23.39 0.72
N LEU A 243 20.25 23.36 1.90
CA LEU A 243 19.74 24.55 2.58
C LEU A 243 20.88 25.49 3.00
N GLU A 244 21.97 24.95 3.54
CA GLU A 244 23.16 25.72 3.92
C GLU A 244 23.82 26.40 2.70
N GLU A 245 23.90 25.70 1.56
CA GLU A 245 24.38 26.24 0.28
C GLU A 245 23.47 27.36 -0.24
N CYS A 246 22.14 27.14 -0.26
CA CYS A 246 21.18 28.16 -0.67
C CYS A 246 21.23 29.41 0.22
N LEU A 247 21.38 29.23 1.53
CA LEU A 247 21.51 30.34 2.48
C LEU A 247 22.82 31.11 2.27
N HIS A 248 23.93 30.40 2.04
CA HIS A 248 25.21 31.04 1.70
C HIS A 248 25.13 31.86 0.41
N ASP A 249 24.54 31.31 -0.65
CA ASP A 249 24.37 32.00 -1.93
C ASP A 249 23.46 33.23 -1.79
N PHE A 250 22.37 33.12 -1.03
CA PHE A 250 21.48 34.24 -0.74
C PHE A 250 22.16 35.39 0.03
N HIS A 251 23.09 35.07 0.93
CA HIS A 251 23.87 36.08 1.65
C HIS A 251 24.98 36.71 0.80
N ARG A 252 25.53 35.96 -0.16
CA ARG A 252 26.57 36.45 -1.09
C ARG A 252 26.00 37.43 -2.13
N ASP A 253 24.77 37.21 -2.61
CA ASP A 253 24.13 38.07 -3.61
C ASP A 253 23.58 39.40 -3.03
N ARG A 254 23.66 39.61 -1.71
CA ARG A 254 23.25 40.84 -1.02
C ARG A 254 24.41 41.72 -0.52
N GLN A 255 25.67 41.33 -0.77
CA GLN A 255 26.87 42.13 -0.48
C GLN A 255 27.42 42.75 -1.77
#